data_AF-A0A928H1H7-F1
#
_entry.id   AF-A0A928H1H7-F1
#
_cell.length_a   1.000
_cell.length_b   1.000
_cell.length_c   1.000
_cell.angle_alpha   90.00
_cell.angle_beta   90.00
_cell.angle_gamma   90.00
#
_symmetry.space_group_name_H-M   'P 1'
#
loop_
_entity.id
_entity.type
_entity.pdbx_description
1 polymer ?
#
loop_
_entity_poly.entity_id
_entity_poly.type
_entity_poly.pdbx_seq_one_letter_code
_entity_poly.pdbx_strand_id
1 'polypeptide(L)'
;MQTRPVLPHLIRVLCAFACYLWRILFFLKQRSSMSREKKVAPMKLAVGSIRRRGVHGYFAYRCQVNGRRTEISLQTRDYHEALKKVAELVPIAQARTAEVIAAHVNEARGFAKQTTDLALTDAWSKYEQHPDRAMPHTVSEQLAYRSSFQEFVDFVTRSATKEERQKRIPHTTISLVKEITPTVAAEYAAYLRHQPLAVDTHNRKLKRIRKVFSVLREYHGGENPFYAKSLFPSEREEQDTIVRRQAFTKDEEQRLLEELRSPKHKLMNKEEIRIVYTIGMYTGQRLKDCVLLQWQNIDLPHRRIYVKQFNLRRSGKIHTGIGQLAGGLQRQVHSVEPEGGAVQRISAFPSEIRRESGKERPRA
;
A
#
# COMPACT_ATOMS: atom_id res chain seq x y z
N MET A 1 -41.51 67.09 -14.93
CA MET A 1 -40.33 66.77 -14.11
C MET A 1 -40.80 66.32 -12.74
N GLN A 2 -40.73 65.02 -12.44
CA GLN A 2 -41.15 64.46 -11.15
C GLN A 2 -40.00 64.53 -10.15
N THR A 3 -40.18 65.30 -9.08
CA THR A 3 -39.27 65.35 -7.93
C THR A 3 -39.58 64.16 -7.00
N ARG A 4 -38.61 63.25 -6.84
CA ARG A 4 -38.70 62.18 -5.82
C ARG A 4 -38.25 62.73 -4.45
N PRO A 5 -38.90 62.36 -3.34
CA PRO A 5 -38.56 62.87 -2.02
C PRO A 5 -37.31 62.17 -1.46
N VAL A 6 -36.25 62.93 -1.19
CA VAL A 6 -34.92 62.44 -0.75
C VAL A 6 -34.85 62.23 0.78
N LEU A 7 -35.86 62.66 1.54
CA LEU A 7 -35.83 62.69 3.00
C LEU A 7 -35.75 61.31 3.72
N PRO A 8 -36.46 60.24 3.32
CA PRO A 8 -36.47 58.99 4.09
C PRO A 8 -35.16 58.19 3.97
N HIS A 9 -34.35 58.44 2.94
CA HIS A 9 -33.10 57.71 2.73
C HIS A 9 -31.97 58.25 3.62
N LEU A 10 -31.93 59.57 3.83
CA LEU A 10 -30.92 60.21 4.67
C LEU A 10 -31.07 59.82 6.16
N ILE A 11 -32.30 59.68 6.64
CA ILE A 11 -32.58 59.28 8.03
C ILE A 11 -32.12 57.83 8.28
N ARG A 12 -32.31 56.92 7.31
CA ARG A 12 -31.84 55.53 7.41
C ARG A 12 -30.30 55.44 7.41
N VAL A 13 -29.63 56.24 6.59
CA VAL A 13 -28.16 56.29 6.56
C VAL A 13 -27.59 56.85 7.85
N LEU A 14 -28.20 57.91 8.41
CA LEU A 14 -27.80 58.49 9.69
C LEU A 14 -28.01 57.52 10.86
N CYS A 15 -29.12 56.78 10.90
CA CYS A 15 -29.34 55.75 11.92
C CYS A 15 -28.32 54.60 11.84
N ALA A 16 -27.97 54.16 10.63
CA ALA A 16 -26.95 53.13 10.44
C ALA A 16 -25.56 53.62 10.90
N PHE A 17 -25.20 54.87 10.60
CA PHE A 17 -23.95 55.47 11.05
C PHE A 17 -23.89 55.62 12.56
N ALA A 18 -24.99 56.07 13.20
CA ALA A 18 -25.08 56.19 14.65
C ALA A 18 -24.95 54.83 15.35
N CYS A 19 -25.60 53.78 14.84
CA CYS A 19 -25.45 52.42 15.34
C CYS A 19 -24.01 51.88 15.20
N TYR A 20 -23.34 52.19 14.09
CA TYR A 20 -21.97 51.76 13.86
C TYR A 20 -20.97 52.48 14.79
N LEU A 21 -21.12 53.79 14.96
CA LEU A 21 -20.35 54.58 15.92
C LEU A 21 -20.59 54.13 17.37
N TRP A 22 -21.83 53.80 17.73
CA TRP A 22 -22.13 53.30 19.07
C TRP A 22 -21.51 51.93 19.32
N ARG A 23 -21.50 51.04 18.32
CA ARG A 23 -20.78 49.76 18.39
C ARG A 23 -19.27 49.95 18.56
N ILE A 24 -18.66 50.87 17.81
CA ILE A 24 -17.22 51.17 17.94
C ILE A 24 -16.91 51.74 19.32
N LEU A 25 -17.70 52.70 19.81
CA LEU A 25 -17.52 53.29 21.13
C LEU A 25 -17.74 52.27 22.25
N PHE A 26 -18.72 51.37 22.12
CA PHE A 26 -18.93 50.27 23.05
C PHE A 26 -17.74 49.30 23.06
N PHE A 27 -17.18 48.96 21.89
CA PHE A 27 -16.01 48.10 21.78
C PHE A 27 -14.75 48.76 22.36
N LEU A 28 -14.55 50.06 22.13
CA LEU A 28 -13.45 50.83 22.71
C LEU A 28 -13.60 50.98 24.24
N LYS A 29 -14.83 51.15 24.75
CA LYS A 29 -15.11 51.20 26.19
C LYS A 29 -14.91 49.85 26.87
N GLN A 30 -15.28 48.74 26.23
CA GLN A 30 -14.93 47.39 26.72
C GLN A 30 -13.42 47.17 26.75
N ARG A 31 -12.69 47.59 25.71
CA ARG A 31 -11.21 47.46 25.63
C ARG A 31 -10.48 48.33 26.67
N SER A 32 -11.04 49.50 26.99
CA SER A 32 -10.54 50.35 28.09
C SER A 32 -10.81 49.73 29.46
N SER A 33 -12.00 49.15 29.69
CA SER A 33 -12.36 48.50 30.97
C SER A 33 -11.53 47.25 31.28
N MET A 34 -11.11 46.49 30.26
CA MET A 34 -10.23 45.33 30.44
C MET A 34 -8.78 45.69 30.83
N SER A 35 -8.38 46.96 30.73
CA SER A 35 -7.00 47.37 31.04
C SER A 35 -6.78 47.81 32.49
N ARG A 36 -7.84 47.85 33.32
CA ARG A 36 -7.80 48.23 34.75
C ARG A 36 -8.22 47.12 35.72
N GLU A 37 -7.99 45.85 35.37
CA GLU A 37 -8.02 44.78 36.38
C GLU A 37 -6.68 44.72 37.13
N LYS A 38 -6.73 44.67 38.47
CA LYS A 38 -5.58 44.57 39.37
C LYS A 38 -4.69 43.39 38.93
N LYS A 39 -3.53 43.69 38.32
CA LYS A 39 -2.53 42.69 37.94
C LYS A 39 -1.95 42.07 39.21
N VAL A 40 -2.20 40.78 39.42
CA VAL A 40 -1.51 39.99 40.46
C VAL A 40 -0.02 39.97 40.11
N ALA A 41 0.83 40.28 41.09
CA ALA A 41 2.28 40.34 40.89
C ALA A 41 2.83 39.00 40.38
N PRO A 42 3.75 39.01 39.38
CA PRO A 42 4.33 37.78 38.85
C PRO A 42 5.29 37.17 39.87
N MET A 43 5.16 35.86 40.12
CA MET A 43 6.05 35.14 41.04
C MET A 43 7.28 34.64 40.27
N LYS A 44 8.47 35.01 40.74
CA LYS A 44 9.75 34.67 40.10
C LYS A 44 10.23 33.30 40.58
N LEU A 45 10.65 32.46 39.65
CA LEU A 45 11.31 31.18 39.91
C LEU A 45 12.78 31.28 39.47
N ALA A 46 13.60 30.28 39.83
CA ALA A 46 15.00 30.20 39.44
C ALA A 46 15.20 30.22 37.91
N VAL A 47 14.24 29.66 37.17
CA VAL A 47 14.12 29.80 35.70
C VAL A 47 12.71 30.30 35.39
N GLY A 48 12.59 31.53 34.91
CA GLY A 48 11.30 32.09 34.47
C GLY A 48 10.37 32.63 35.58
N SER A 49 9.11 32.88 35.22
CA SER A 49 8.09 33.40 36.15
C SER A 49 6.71 32.81 35.87
N ILE A 50 5.96 32.50 36.91
CA ILE A 50 4.54 32.10 36.80
C ILE A 50 3.69 33.35 36.88
N ARG A 51 2.73 33.47 35.95
CA ARG A 51 1.78 34.58 35.87
C ARG A 51 0.37 34.06 35.78
N ARG A 52 -0.55 34.73 36.44
CA ARG A 52 -1.99 34.47 36.28
C ARG A 52 -2.56 35.38 35.20
N ARG A 53 -3.27 34.82 34.21
CA ARG A 53 -3.93 35.61 33.16
C ARG A 53 -5.27 36.17 33.66
N GLY A 54 -5.23 37.25 34.44
CA GLY A 54 -6.42 37.88 35.03
C GLY A 54 -6.86 37.25 36.36
N VAL A 55 -7.93 37.76 36.96
CA VAL A 55 -8.36 37.39 38.32
C VAL A 55 -8.86 35.94 38.43
N HIS A 56 -9.47 35.41 37.37
CA HIS A 56 -9.99 34.03 37.31
C HIS A 56 -9.34 33.16 36.23
N GLY A 57 -8.27 33.64 35.59
CA GLY A 57 -7.63 32.90 34.51
C GLY A 57 -6.64 31.85 34.98
N TYR A 58 -6.21 31.04 34.02
CA TYR A 58 -5.21 30.00 34.20
C TYR A 58 -3.82 30.58 34.47
N PHE A 59 -3.00 29.81 35.16
CA PHE A 59 -1.57 30.09 35.30
C PHE A 59 -0.84 29.84 33.97
N ALA A 60 0.13 30.70 33.69
CA ALA A 60 1.02 30.61 32.54
C ALA A 60 2.46 30.75 33.02
N TYR A 61 3.34 29.92 32.48
CA TYR A 61 4.77 29.93 32.73
C TYR A 61 5.49 30.69 31.63
N ARG A 62 6.29 31.69 32.02
CA ARG A 62 7.08 32.50 31.10
C ARG A 62 8.55 32.18 31.29
N CYS A 63 9.19 31.64 30.24
CA CYS A 63 10.61 31.31 30.21
C CYS A 63 11.29 31.86 28.95
N GLN A 64 12.62 31.81 28.93
CA GLN A 64 13.42 32.09 27.74
C GLN A 64 13.98 30.78 27.23
N VAL A 65 13.66 30.45 25.98
CA VAL A 65 14.21 29.27 25.27
C VAL A 65 14.95 29.81 24.04
N ASN A 66 16.25 29.52 23.92
CA ASN A 66 17.09 29.97 22.81
C ASN A 66 17.03 31.49 22.56
N GLY A 67 17.04 32.30 23.63
CA GLY A 67 16.99 33.76 23.56
C GLY A 67 15.61 34.36 23.24
N ARG A 68 14.60 33.54 22.87
CA ARG A 68 13.22 34.01 22.63
C ARG A 68 12.37 33.83 23.89
N ARG A 69 11.58 34.84 24.22
CA ARG A 69 10.61 34.79 25.33
C ARG A 69 9.37 34.04 24.87
N THR A 70 9.05 32.94 25.53
CA THR A 70 7.85 32.15 25.27
C THR A 70 6.98 32.11 26.52
N GLU A 71 5.67 31.98 26.30
CA GLU A 71 4.68 31.89 27.36
C GLU A 71 3.85 30.63 27.14
N ILE A 72 3.95 29.68 28.07
CA ILE A 72 3.30 28.38 28.03
C ILE A 72 2.13 28.41 29.01
N SER A 73 0.91 28.11 28.53
CA SER A 73 -0.25 28.00 29.41
C SER A 73 -0.22 26.66 30.17
N LEU A 74 -0.38 26.70 31.49
CA LEU A 74 -0.38 25.49 32.34
C LEU A 74 -1.77 24.86 32.47
N GLN A 75 -2.80 25.51 31.89
CA GLN A 75 -4.21 25.11 31.89
C GLN A 75 -4.78 24.73 33.27
N THR A 76 -4.17 25.21 34.35
CA THR A 76 -4.66 25.01 35.73
C THR A 76 -4.93 26.34 36.42
N ARG A 77 -5.92 26.34 37.30
CA ARG A 77 -6.28 27.45 38.18
C ARG A 77 -5.74 27.26 39.60
N ASP A 78 -5.22 26.07 39.91
CA ASP A 78 -4.59 25.73 41.17
C ASP A 78 -3.10 26.06 41.11
N TYR A 79 -2.60 26.68 42.17
CA TYR A 79 -1.22 27.08 42.31
C TYR A 79 -0.28 25.88 42.54
N HIS A 80 -0.69 24.90 43.35
CA HIS A 80 0.16 23.74 43.63
C HIS A 80 0.35 22.85 42.39
N GLU A 81 -0.71 22.69 41.61
CA GLU A 81 -0.65 21.97 40.33
C GLU A 81 0.19 22.73 39.29
N ALA A 82 0.12 24.07 39.28
CA ALA A 82 0.96 24.90 38.42
C ALA A 82 2.45 24.74 38.74
N LEU A 83 2.83 24.67 40.02
CA LEU A 83 4.22 24.42 40.43
C LEU A 83 4.74 23.06 39.97
N LYS A 84 3.92 21.99 40.09
CA LYS A 84 4.28 20.65 39.60
C LYS A 84 4.53 20.66 38.09
N LYS A 85 3.58 21.21 37.31
CA LYS A 85 3.71 21.34 35.85
C LYS A 85 4.91 22.19 35.43
N VAL A 86 5.28 23.20 36.22
CA VAL A 86 6.47 24.00 35.93
C VAL A 86 7.76 23.23 36.25
N ALA A 87 7.80 22.46 37.34
CA ALA A 87 8.97 21.64 37.68
C ALA A 87 9.30 20.65 36.54
N GLU A 88 8.30 20.09 35.87
CA GLU A 88 8.48 19.24 34.68
C GLU A 88 9.02 20.00 33.46
N LEU A 89 8.71 21.30 33.33
CA LEU A 89 9.12 22.14 32.20
C LEU A 89 10.48 22.85 32.41
N VAL A 90 10.99 22.88 33.64
CA VAL A 90 12.27 23.52 33.99
C VAL A 90 13.46 22.87 33.25
N PRO A 91 13.59 21.53 33.19
CA PRO A 91 14.69 20.88 32.45
C PRO A 91 14.69 21.22 30.96
N ILE A 92 13.50 21.28 30.33
CA ILE A 92 13.33 21.64 28.91
C ILE A 92 13.75 23.09 28.67
N ALA A 93 13.44 24.00 29.60
CA ALA A 93 13.81 25.41 29.51
C ALA A 93 15.31 25.66 29.78
N GLN A 94 15.99 24.76 30.50
CA GLN A 94 17.42 24.83 30.79
C GLN A 94 18.31 24.13 29.75
N ALA A 95 17.75 23.24 28.94
CA ALA A 95 18.49 22.51 27.92
C ALA A 95 19.13 23.47 26.90
N ARG A 96 20.46 23.43 26.79
CA ARG A 96 21.27 24.36 25.97
C ARG A 96 21.49 23.90 24.54
N THR A 97 21.19 22.64 24.21
CA THR A 97 21.47 22.03 22.91
C THR A 97 20.20 21.43 22.29
N ALA A 98 20.06 21.59 20.97
CA ALA A 98 18.89 21.12 20.22
C ALA A 98 18.68 19.59 20.32
N GLU A 99 19.76 18.83 20.50
CA GLU A 99 19.75 17.37 20.65
C GLU A 99 19.11 16.92 21.97
N VAL A 100 19.40 17.61 23.08
CA VAL A 100 18.81 17.31 24.39
C VAL A 100 17.32 17.68 24.40
N ILE A 101 16.95 18.77 23.72
CA ILE A 101 15.55 19.14 23.51
C ILE A 101 14.84 18.09 22.66
N ALA A 102 15.45 17.60 21.59
CA ALA A 102 14.88 16.55 20.75
C ALA A 102 14.74 15.21 21.49
N ALA A 103 15.73 14.83 22.29
CA ALA A 103 15.70 13.63 23.13
C ALA A 103 14.55 13.69 24.15
N HIS A 104 14.42 14.80 24.89
CA HIS A 104 13.30 14.97 25.84
C HIS A 104 11.94 15.13 25.16
N VAL A 105 11.87 15.70 23.95
CA VAL A 105 10.61 15.74 23.17
C VAL A 105 10.22 14.33 22.70
N ASN A 106 11.17 13.50 22.31
CA ASN A 106 10.92 12.11 21.92
C ASN A 106 10.51 11.24 23.12
N GLU A 107 11.13 11.47 24.27
CA GLU A 107 10.83 10.82 25.56
C GLU A 107 9.45 11.24 26.09
N ALA A 108 9.15 12.55 26.12
CA ALA A 108 7.86 13.10 26.54
C ALA A 108 6.69 12.73 25.61
N ARG A 109 6.97 12.43 24.33
CA ARG A 109 5.97 11.93 23.39
C ARG A 109 5.85 10.40 23.38
N GLY A 110 6.64 9.67 24.19
CA GLY A 110 6.64 8.21 24.21
C GLY A 110 7.01 7.55 22.86
N PHE A 111 7.68 8.28 21.96
CA PHE A 111 7.93 7.86 20.57
C PHE A 111 9.29 7.20 20.34
N ALA A 112 10.11 7.00 21.37
CA ALA A 112 11.21 6.05 21.25
C ALA A 112 10.62 4.63 21.19
N LYS A 113 10.11 4.23 20.01
CA LYS A 113 9.74 2.84 19.73
C LYS A 113 10.98 2.00 20.02
N GLN A 114 10.99 1.33 21.18
CA GLN A 114 11.95 0.27 21.43
C GLN A 114 11.74 -0.74 20.32
N THR A 115 12.66 -0.74 19.36
CA THR A 115 12.62 -1.66 18.24
C THR A 115 12.99 -3.00 18.82
N THR A 116 12.03 -3.92 18.84
CA THR A 116 12.29 -5.27 19.33
C THR A 116 13.22 -5.97 18.35
N ASP A 117 14.25 -6.63 18.87
CA ASP A 117 15.19 -7.36 18.04
C ASP A 117 14.51 -8.62 17.49
N LEU A 118 14.49 -8.73 16.16
CA LEU A 118 13.95 -9.88 15.43
C LEU A 118 14.99 -10.36 14.42
N ALA A 119 15.33 -11.64 14.51
CA ALA A 119 16.18 -12.30 13.53
C ALA A 119 15.50 -12.34 12.16
N LEU A 120 16.27 -12.13 11.10
CA LEU A 120 15.78 -12.14 9.72
C LEU A 120 15.20 -13.51 9.32
N THR A 121 15.75 -14.60 9.88
CA THR A 121 15.27 -15.97 9.70
C THR A 121 13.86 -16.18 10.27
N ASP A 122 13.56 -15.52 11.39
CA ASP A 122 12.29 -15.67 12.11
C ASP A 122 11.23 -14.66 11.64
N ALA A 123 11.65 -13.68 10.85
CA ALA A 123 10.80 -12.59 10.37
C ALA A 123 9.59 -13.10 9.59
N TRP A 124 9.76 -14.15 8.77
CA TRP A 124 8.65 -14.74 8.04
C TRP A 124 7.61 -15.35 8.98
N SER A 125 8.03 -16.13 9.97
CA SER A 125 7.14 -16.78 10.95
C SER A 125 6.31 -15.74 11.72
N LYS A 126 6.93 -14.60 12.08
CA LYS A 126 6.22 -13.48 12.70
C LYS A 126 5.23 -12.81 11.75
N TYR A 127 5.63 -12.54 10.51
CA TYR A 127 4.75 -11.99 9.49
C TYR A 127 3.54 -12.90 9.23
N GLU A 128 3.74 -14.22 9.20
CA GLU A 128 2.69 -15.20 8.93
C GLU A 128 1.61 -15.22 10.02
N GLN A 129 1.96 -14.94 11.27
CA GLN A 129 1.01 -14.89 12.38
C GLN A 129 0.33 -13.52 12.55
N HIS A 130 0.83 -12.49 11.87
CA HIS A 130 0.38 -11.11 12.09
C HIS A 130 -1.01 -10.85 11.48
N PRO A 131 -1.93 -10.18 12.19
CA PRO A 131 -3.28 -9.90 11.68
C PRO A 131 -3.28 -9.04 10.40
N ASP A 132 -2.42 -8.02 10.34
CA ASP A 132 -2.31 -7.12 9.17
C ASP A 132 -1.55 -7.70 7.96
N ARG A 133 -1.23 -9.00 7.97
CA ARG A 133 -0.55 -9.68 6.85
C ARG A 133 -1.38 -9.59 5.58
N ALA A 134 -0.72 -9.69 4.43
CA ALA A 134 -1.44 -9.81 3.17
C ALA A 134 -2.21 -11.14 3.12
N MET A 135 -3.50 -11.09 2.80
CA MET A 135 -4.37 -12.26 2.64
C MET A 135 -4.82 -12.39 1.18
N PRO A 136 -3.93 -12.84 0.27
CA PRO A 136 -4.31 -13.01 -1.13
C PRO A 136 -5.26 -14.20 -1.31
N HIS A 137 -6.12 -14.10 -2.33
CA HIS A 137 -7.20 -15.05 -2.61
C HIS A 137 -6.74 -16.41 -3.14
N THR A 138 -5.50 -16.51 -3.63
CA THR A 138 -4.96 -17.73 -4.23
C THR A 138 -3.76 -18.25 -3.43
N VAL A 139 -3.66 -19.58 -3.29
CA VAL A 139 -2.52 -20.26 -2.64
C VAL A 139 -1.22 -19.93 -3.37
N SER A 140 -1.25 -19.89 -4.71
CA SER A 140 -0.10 -19.52 -5.53
C SER A 140 0.44 -18.12 -5.17
N GLU A 141 -0.43 -17.14 -4.94
CA GLU A 141 0.02 -15.81 -4.54
C GLU A 141 0.54 -15.81 -3.09
N GLN A 142 -0.06 -16.59 -2.18
CA GLN A 142 0.48 -16.77 -0.81
C GLN A 142 1.91 -17.33 -0.84
N LEU A 143 2.13 -18.39 -1.62
CA LEU A 143 3.45 -18.98 -1.83
C LEU A 143 4.42 -17.98 -2.46
N ALA A 144 3.93 -17.12 -3.36
CA ALA A 144 4.75 -16.10 -4.02
C ALA A 144 5.25 -15.00 -3.04
N TYR A 145 4.49 -14.66 -2.00
CA TYR A 145 4.99 -13.79 -0.92
C TYR A 145 6.17 -14.45 -0.19
N ARG A 146 6.01 -15.74 0.17
CA ARG A 146 7.05 -16.51 0.87
C ARG A 146 8.32 -16.63 0.04
N SER A 147 8.19 -17.04 -1.22
CA SER A 147 9.34 -17.22 -2.10
C SER A 147 10.06 -15.90 -2.39
N SER A 148 9.31 -14.80 -2.61
CA SER A 148 9.92 -13.48 -2.84
C SER A 148 10.68 -12.98 -1.60
N PHE A 149 10.13 -13.22 -0.41
CA PHE A 149 10.82 -12.86 0.84
C PHE A 149 12.05 -13.73 1.06
N GLN A 150 11.95 -15.05 0.86
CA GLN A 150 13.09 -15.96 1.02
C GLN A 150 14.21 -15.63 0.03
N GLU A 151 13.91 -15.32 -1.22
CA GLU A 151 14.91 -14.91 -2.21
C GLU A 151 15.67 -13.64 -1.77
N PHE A 152 14.98 -12.71 -1.11
CA PHE A 152 15.60 -11.53 -0.52
C PHE A 152 16.49 -11.89 0.68
N VAL A 153 16.00 -12.73 1.60
CA VAL A 153 16.80 -13.21 2.73
C VAL A 153 18.05 -13.92 2.22
N ASP A 154 17.90 -14.82 1.25
CA ASP A 154 19.03 -15.51 0.62
C ASP A 154 20.00 -14.53 -0.03
N PHE A 155 19.51 -13.46 -0.68
CA PHE A 155 20.38 -12.43 -1.26
C PHE A 155 21.22 -11.70 -0.20
N VAL A 156 20.62 -11.42 0.96
CA VAL A 156 21.27 -10.69 2.06
C VAL A 156 22.18 -11.59 2.89
N THR A 157 21.80 -12.86 3.06
CA THR A 157 22.51 -13.86 3.87
C THR A 157 23.56 -14.64 3.07
N ARG A 158 23.47 -14.70 1.73
CA ARG A 158 24.50 -15.35 0.91
C ARG A 158 25.84 -14.69 1.18
N SER A 159 26.75 -15.50 1.72
CA SER A 159 28.15 -15.19 1.89
C SER A 159 28.78 -15.02 0.51
N ALA A 160 28.80 -13.78 0.03
CA ALA A 160 29.52 -13.40 -1.19
C ALA A 160 30.92 -14.05 -1.20
N THR A 161 31.35 -14.57 -2.35
CA THR A 161 32.73 -15.05 -2.53
C THR A 161 33.71 -13.94 -2.13
N LYS A 162 34.92 -14.27 -1.66
CA LYS A 162 35.90 -13.29 -1.14
C LYS A 162 36.11 -12.09 -2.07
N GLU A 163 35.99 -12.28 -3.38
CA GLU A 163 36.12 -11.25 -4.42
C GLU A 163 34.90 -10.32 -4.53
N GLU A 164 33.67 -10.85 -4.45
CA GLU A 164 32.44 -10.05 -4.40
C GLU A 164 32.30 -9.29 -3.08
N ARG A 165 32.87 -9.86 -2.00
CA ARG A 165 33.00 -9.27 -0.66
C ARG A 165 33.83 -7.99 -0.63
N GLN A 166 34.73 -7.77 -1.60
CA GLN A 166 35.60 -6.59 -1.69
C GLN A 166 34.92 -5.41 -2.42
N LYS A 167 33.91 -5.69 -3.25
CA LYS A 167 33.14 -4.66 -4.00
C LYS A 167 31.83 -4.25 -3.30
N ARG A 168 31.25 -5.10 -2.45
CA ARG A 168 30.11 -4.74 -1.59
C ARG A 168 30.64 -4.13 -0.29
N ILE A 169 30.02 -3.04 0.15
CA ILE A 169 30.33 -2.24 1.37
C ILE A 169 30.58 -3.18 2.59
N PRO A 170 31.50 -2.81 3.51
CA PRO A 170 32.10 -3.70 4.51
C PRO A 170 31.12 -4.52 5.37
N HIS A 171 31.26 -5.84 5.22
CA HIS A 171 31.24 -6.87 6.27
C HIS A 171 30.17 -6.82 7.37
N THR A 172 28.93 -6.42 7.09
CA THR A 172 27.86 -6.67 8.05
C THR A 172 27.04 -7.85 7.56
N THR A 173 27.27 -9.02 8.15
CA THR A 173 26.36 -10.17 8.01
C THR A 173 25.02 -9.76 8.60
N ILE A 174 24.13 -9.27 7.76
CA ILE A 174 22.82 -8.79 8.20
C ILE A 174 22.03 -9.99 8.72
N SER A 175 21.78 -9.97 10.02
CA SER A 175 21.13 -11.07 10.75
C SER A 175 19.82 -10.60 11.39
N LEU A 176 19.66 -9.29 11.60
CA LEU A 176 18.49 -8.70 12.25
C LEU A 176 17.67 -7.86 11.25
N VAL A 177 16.35 -7.82 11.46
CA VAL A 177 15.43 -7.01 10.64
C VAL A 177 15.75 -5.51 10.71
N LYS A 178 16.23 -5.03 11.86
CA LYS A 178 16.60 -3.62 12.07
C LYS A 178 17.81 -3.15 11.25
N GLU A 179 18.65 -4.08 10.81
CA GLU A 179 19.85 -3.80 10.02
C GLU A 179 19.54 -3.60 8.53
N ILE A 180 18.29 -3.88 8.11
CA ILE A 180 17.84 -3.68 6.73
C ILE A 180 17.58 -2.19 6.50
N THR A 181 18.55 -1.53 5.88
CA THR A 181 18.49 -0.11 5.52
C THR A 181 17.96 0.10 4.09
N PRO A 182 17.56 1.33 3.73
CA PRO A 182 17.20 1.66 2.34
C PRO A 182 18.32 1.38 1.32
N THR A 183 19.59 1.38 1.74
CA THR A 183 20.73 1.05 0.85
C THR A 183 20.72 -0.43 0.48
N VAL A 184 20.44 -1.33 1.44
CA VAL A 184 20.29 -2.78 1.18
C VAL A 184 19.12 -3.04 0.22
N ALA A 185 18.00 -2.31 0.39
CA ALA A 185 16.87 -2.41 -0.53
C ALA A 185 17.22 -1.95 -1.96
N ALA A 186 18.03 -0.89 -2.10
CA ALA A 186 18.52 -0.41 -3.39
C ALA A 186 19.48 -1.41 -4.07
N GLU A 187 20.35 -2.06 -3.30
CA GLU A 187 21.24 -3.11 -3.80
C GLU A 187 20.46 -4.34 -4.28
N TYR A 188 19.44 -4.77 -3.53
CA TYR A 188 18.58 -5.87 -3.95
C TYR A 188 17.78 -5.52 -5.22
N ALA A 189 17.26 -4.30 -5.32
CA ALA A 189 16.61 -3.83 -6.54
C ALA A 189 17.60 -3.83 -7.72
N ALA A 190 18.84 -3.37 -7.53
CA ALA A 190 19.87 -3.41 -8.57
C ALA A 190 20.21 -4.85 -8.99
N TYR A 191 20.33 -5.78 -8.04
CA TYR A 191 20.51 -7.20 -8.32
C TYR A 191 19.38 -7.78 -9.18
N LEU A 192 18.13 -7.45 -8.85
CA LEU A 192 16.96 -7.87 -9.64
C LEU A 192 16.96 -7.28 -11.07
N ARG A 193 17.59 -6.12 -11.30
CA ARG A 193 17.72 -5.53 -12.66
C ARG A 193 18.67 -6.33 -13.55
N HIS A 194 19.68 -6.99 -12.97
CA HIS A 194 20.61 -7.83 -13.72
C HIS A 194 20.06 -9.23 -14.01
N GLN A 195 18.93 -9.61 -13.41
CA GLN A 195 18.26 -10.87 -13.73
C GLN A 195 17.41 -10.74 -15.00
N PRO A 196 17.22 -11.83 -15.77
CA PRO A 196 16.33 -11.86 -16.93
C PRO A 196 14.85 -11.91 -16.49
N LEU A 197 14.40 -10.86 -15.80
CA LEU A 197 13.03 -10.72 -15.30
C LEU A 197 12.28 -9.61 -16.05
N ALA A 198 11.00 -9.84 -16.30
CA ALA A 198 10.10 -8.77 -16.72
C ALA A 198 9.94 -7.71 -15.62
N VAL A 199 9.74 -6.46 -16.01
CA VAL A 199 9.59 -5.32 -15.09
C VAL A 199 8.42 -5.52 -14.11
N ASP A 200 7.28 -6.05 -14.57
CA ASP A 200 6.16 -6.36 -13.68
C ASP A 200 6.53 -7.41 -12.61
N THR A 201 7.29 -8.46 -12.99
CA THR A 201 7.75 -9.48 -12.05
C THR A 201 8.70 -8.89 -11.00
N HIS A 202 9.65 -8.08 -11.43
CA HIS A 202 10.54 -7.32 -10.53
C HIS A 202 9.73 -6.48 -9.55
N ASN A 203 8.81 -5.67 -10.07
CA ASN A 203 7.98 -4.77 -9.27
C ASN A 203 7.07 -5.52 -8.29
N ARG A 204 6.53 -6.68 -8.68
CA ARG A 204 5.74 -7.54 -7.78
C ARG A 204 6.57 -8.10 -6.63
N LYS A 205 7.80 -8.59 -6.90
CA LYS A 205 8.71 -9.05 -5.83
C LYS A 205 8.94 -7.95 -4.80
N LEU A 206 9.32 -6.74 -5.26
CA LEU A 206 9.55 -5.60 -4.37
C LEU A 206 8.28 -5.16 -3.61
N LYS A 207 7.10 -5.17 -4.25
CA LYS A 207 5.82 -4.85 -3.58
C LYS A 207 5.49 -5.84 -2.47
N ARG A 208 5.74 -7.13 -2.68
CA ARG A 208 5.51 -8.17 -1.67
C ARG A 208 6.43 -7.97 -0.47
N ILE A 209 7.73 -7.78 -0.71
CA ILE A 209 8.71 -7.53 0.34
C ILE A 209 8.37 -6.25 1.09
N ARG A 210 8.03 -5.16 0.38
CA ARG A 210 7.54 -3.91 0.99
C ARG A 210 6.37 -4.16 1.93
N LYS A 211 5.39 -4.98 1.54
CA LYS A 211 4.24 -5.30 2.39
C LYS A 211 4.65 -6.10 3.63
N VAL A 212 5.61 -7.02 3.53
CA VAL A 212 6.17 -7.75 4.68
C VAL A 212 6.79 -6.76 5.67
N PHE A 213 7.69 -5.88 5.22
CA PHE A 213 8.33 -4.88 6.08
C PHE A 213 7.34 -3.86 6.65
N SER A 214 6.27 -3.52 5.91
CA SER A 214 5.21 -2.63 6.41
C SER A 214 4.46 -3.23 7.61
N VAL A 215 4.35 -4.55 7.66
CA VAL A 215 3.73 -5.27 8.78
C VAL A 215 4.71 -5.39 9.93
N LEU A 216 5.98 -5.66 9.65
CA LEU A 216 7.06 -5.76 10.64
C LEU A 216 7.60 -4.40 11.12
N ARG A 217 6.75 -3.36 11.16
CA ARG A 217 7.12 -1.97 11.51
C ARG A 217 7.62 -1.75 12.93
N GLU A 218 7.47 -2.75 13.78
CA GLU A 218 7.93 -2.74 15.18
C GLU A 218 9.37 -3.27 15.30
N TYR A 219 9.86 -3.92 14.25
CA TYR A 219 11.15 -4.61 14.21
C TYR A 219 12.21 -3.90 13.35
N HIS A 220 11.85 -2.80 12.67
CA HIS A 220 12.80 -1.97 11.93
C HIS A 220 12.87 -0.56 12.52
N GLY A 221 14.08 -0.02 12.67
CA GLY A 221 14.36 1.20 13.43
C GLY A 221 14.01 2.54 12.76
N GLY A 222 13.08 2.54 11.80
CA GLY A 222 12.77 3.72 10.99
C GLY A 222 11.62 3.51 10.01
N GLU A 223 11.67 4.21 8.88
CA GLU A 223 10.74 3.97 7.76
C GLU A 223 11.03 2.64 7.07
N ASN A 224 10.03 2.12 6.34
CA ASN A 224 10.18 0.89 5.59
C ASN A 224 11.26 1.03 4.50
N PRO A 225 12.29 0.17 4.48
CA PRO A 225 13.42 0.29 3.55
C PRO A 225 13.02 0.17 2.07
N PHE A 226 11.87 -0.44 1.78
CA PHE A 226 11.36 -0.61 0.42
C PHE A 226 10.36 0.47 -0.01
N TYR A 227 10.16 1.54 0.77
CA TYR A 227 9.13 2.55 0.45
C TYR A 227 9.49 3.44 -0.74
N ALA A 228 10.78 3.63 -1.01
CA ALA A 228 11.25 4.51 -2.07
C ALA A 228 10.71 4.08 -3.46
N LYS A 229 10.20 5.05 -4.23
CA LYS A 229 9.67 4.80 -5.59
C LYS A 229 10.78 4.52 -6.61
N SER A 230 11.99 5.03 -6.37
CA SER A 230 13.17 4.82 -7.22
C SER A 230 13.65 3.36 -7.31
N LEU A 231 13.18 2.50 -6.40
CA LEU A 231 13.47 1.06 -6.44
C LEU A 231 12.74 0.34 -7.57
N PHE A 232 11.66 0.93 -8.11
CA PHE A 232 10.75 0.29 -9.06
C PHE A 232 11.07 0.77 -10.48
N PRO A 233 11.53 -0.12 -11.38
CA PRO A 233 11.69 0.23 -12.79
C PRO A 233 10.38 0.74 -13.39
N SER A 234 10.50 1.74 -14.25
CA SER A 234 9.38 2.33 -14.98
C SER A 234 9.00 1.51 -16.23
N GLU A 235 7.79 1.74 -16.78
CA GLU A 235 7.37 1.12 -18.05
C GLU A 235 8.27 1.53 -19.24
N ARG A 236 8.99 2.65 -19.14
CA ARG A 236 9.98 3.03 -20.16
C ARG A 236 11.21 2.13 -20.13
N GLU A 237 11.67 1.71 -18.95
CA GLU A 237 12.76 0.74 -18.80
C GLU A 237 12.34 -0.68 -19.25
N GLU A 238 11.03 -0.98 -19.26
CA GLU A 238 10.50 -2.22 -19.84
C GLU A 238 10.76 -2.31 -21.34
N GLN A 239 10.90 -1.17 -22.03
CA GLN A 239 11.27 -1.16 -23.43
C GLN A 239 12.70 -1.73 -23.61
N ASP A 240 13.66 -1.36 -22.77
CA ASP A 240 15.03 -1.87 -22.94
C ASP A 240 15.23 -3.29 -22.39
N THR A 241 14.17 -3.93 -21.87
CA THR A 241 14.24 -5.26 -21.27
C THR A 241 14.19 -6.38 -22.32
N ILE A 242 15.06 -7.38 -22.16
CA ILE A 242 15.27 -8.52 -23.07
C ILE A 242 14.04 -9.42 -23.24
N VAL A 243 13.18 -9.50 -22.21
CA VAL A 243 12.04 -10.43 -22.19
C VAL A 243 10.73 -9.65 -22.35
N ARG A 244 10.24 -9.56 -23.59
CA ARG A 244 8.92 -9.01 -23.90
C ARG A 244 7.98 -10.09 -24.43
N ARG A 245 6.69 -10.00 -24.08
CA ARG A 245 5.66 -10.83 -24.71
C ARG A 245 5.32 -10.25 -26.07
N GLN A 246 5.61 -10.98 -27.13
CA GLN A 246 5.22 -10.61 -28.49
C GLN A 246 3.86 -11.25 -28.82
N ALA A 247 3.04 -10.52 -29.57
CA ALA A 247 1.82 -11.08 -30.14
C ALA A 247 2.19 -11.95 -31.34
N PHE A 248 1.51 -13.08 -31.51
CA PHE A 248 1.66 -13.89 -32.69
C PHE A 248 1.08 -13.15 -33.91
N THR A 249 1.75 -13.30 -35.04
CA THR A 249 1.22 -12.94 -36.35
C THR A 249 0.25 -14.01 -36.84
N LYS A 250 -0.66 -13.65 -37.77
CA LYS A 250 -1.61 -14.61 -38.34
C LYS A 250 -0.91 -15.83 -38.97
N ASP A 251 0.25 -15.63 -39.59
CA ASP A 251 1.02 -16.70 -40.21
C ASP A 251 1.69 -17.62 -39.18
N GLU A 252 2.07 -17.07 -38.02
CA GLU A 252 2.55 -17.89 -36.88
C GLU A 252 1.43 -18.70 -36.25
N GLU A 253 0.25 -18.10 -36.08
CA GLU A 253 -0.94 -18.80 -35.59
C GLU A 253 -1.32 -19.99 -36.50
N GLN A 254 -1.29 -19.77 -37.82
CA GLN A 254 -1.59 -20.79 -38.81
C GLN A 254 -0.56 -21.93 -38.78
N ARG A 255 0.74 -21.61 -38.71
CA ARG A 255 1.82 -22.61 -38.55
C ARG A 255 1.66 -23.43 -37.27
N LEU A 256 1.26 -22.80 -36.16
CA LEU A 256 0.98 -23.50 -34.91
C LEU A 256 -0.19 -24.48 -35.06
N LEU A 257 -1.27 -24.08 -35.74
CA LEU A 257 -2.42 -24.96 -36.01
C LEU A 257 -2.05 -26.14 -36.92
N GLU A 258 -1.18 -25.94 -37.90
CA GLU A 258 -0.68 -26.99 -38.79
C GLU A 258 0.21 -28.00 -38.04
N GLU A 259 1.10 -27.52 -37.17
CA GLU A 259 1.94 -28.39 -36.36
C GLU A 259 1.14 -29.19 -35.33
N LEU A 260 0.07 -28.59 -34.80
CA LEU A 260 -0.90 -29.30 -33.95
C LEU A 260 -1.72 -30.35 -34.72
N ARG A 261 -1.72 -30.35 -36.06
CA ARG A 261 -2.31 -31.43 -36.89
C ARG A 261 -1.28 -32.44 -37.38
N SER A 262 -0.02 -32.05 -37.47
CA SER A 262 1.09 -32.90 -37.95
C SER A 262 1.28 -34.14 -37.06
N PRO A 263 1.35 -35.37 -37.59
CA PRO A 263 1.60 -36.57 -36.78
C PRO A 263 3.06 -36.66 -36.29
N LYS A 264 3.95 -35.76 -36.72
CA LYS A 264 5.40 -35.83 -36.46
C LYS A 264 5.77 -35.68 -34.97
N HIS A 265 5.07 -34.82 -34.25
CA HIS A 265 5.32 -34.56 -32.82
C HIS A 265 4.27 -35.22 -31.93
N LYS A 266 4.71 -36.16 -31.09
CA LYS A 266 3.87 -36.81 -30.07
C LYS A 266 3.72 -35.88 -28.87
N LEU A 267 2.55 -35.23 -28.79
CA LEU A 267 2.10 -34.47 -27.62
C LEU A 267 1.06 -35.30 -26.87
N MET A 268 1.10 -35.28 -25.54
CA MET A 268 0.03 -35.85 -24.72
C MET A 268 -1.27 -35.06 -24.98
N ASN A 269 -2.38 -35.75 -25.20
CA ASN A 269 -3.71 -35.14 -25.42
C ASN A 269 -3.71 -34.08 -26.53
N LYS A 270 -3.07 -34.40 -27.67
CA LYS A 270 -2.83 -33.47 -28.78
C LYS A 270 -4.12 -32.92 -29.37
N GLU A 271 -5.15 -33.75 -29.51
CA GLU A 271 -6.45 -33.36 -30.07
C GLU A 271 -7.19 -32.41 -29.14
N GLU A 272 -7.15 -32.66 -27.83
CA GLU A 272 -7.75 -31.80 -26.81
C GLU A 272 -7.03 -30.46 -26.73
N ILE A 273 -5.69 -30.45 -26.78
CA ILE A 273 -4.90 -29.21 -26.83
C ILE A 273 -5.28 -28.39 -28.07
N ARG A 274 -5.43 -29.02 -29.23
CA ARG A 274 -5.87 -28.35 -30.47
C ARG A 274 -7.23 -27.69 -30.28
N ILE A 275 -8.20 -28.39 -29.69
CA ILE A 275 -9.54 -27.85 -29.43
C ILE A 275 -9.47 -26.67 -28.45
N VAL A 276 -8.76 -26.80 -27.34
CA VAL A 276 -8.60 -25.74 -26.33
C VAL A 276 -7.95 -24.50 -26.95
N TYR A 277 -6.90 -24.69 -27.75
CA TYR A 277 -6.21 -23.60 -28.44
C TYR A 277 -7.15 -22.89 -29.42
N THR A 278 -7.91 -23.65 -30.20
CA THR A 278 -8.89 -23.13 -31.16
C THR A 278 -9.99 -22.34 -30.45
N ILE A 279 -10.57 -22.88 -29.36
CA ILE A 279 -11.55 -22.15 -28.54
C ILE A 279 -10.94 -20.85 -28.02
N GLY A 280 -9.71 -20.88 -27.50
CA GLY A 280 -9.00 -19.69 -27.02
C GLY A 280 -8.84 -18.62 -28.09
N MET A 281 -8.42 -18.99 -29.31
CA MET A 281 -8.26 -18.07 -30.44
C MET A 281 -9.58 -17.39 -30.83
N TYR A 282 -10.66 -18.14 -30.98
CA TYR A 282 -11.94 -17.59 -31.46
C TYR A 282 -12.75 -16.86 -30.38
N THR A 283 -12.57 -17.23 -29.10
CA THR A 283 -13.34 -16.63 -28.00
C THR A 283 -12.56 -15.56 -27.23
N GLY A 284 -11.24 -15.49 -27.39
CA GLY A 284 -10.36 -14.62 -26.61
C GLY A 284 -10.32 -14.95 -25.11
N GLN A 285 -10.81 -16.12 -24.71
CA GLN A 285 -10.87 -16.52 -23.31
C GLN A 285 -9.49 -16.94 -22.79
N ARG A 286 -9.28 -16.84 -21.47
CA ARG A 286 -8.01 -17.25 -20.85
C ARG A 286 -7.89 -18.76 -20.91
N LEU A 287 -6.66 -19.27 -21.10
CA LEU A 287 -6.37 -20.71 -21.18
C LEU A 287 -7.01 -21.51 -20.03
N LYS A 288 -6.88 -21.02 -18.79
CA LYS A 288 -7.49 -21.67 -17.62
C LYS A 288 -9.01 -21.81 -17.75
N ASP A 289 -9.67 -20.77 -18.26
CA ASP A 289 -11.11 -20.75 -18.44
C ASP A 289 -11.53 -21.70 -19.59
N CYS A 290 -10.72 -21.82 -20.66
CA CYS A 290 -10.95 -22.79 -21.73
C CYS A 290 -10.82 -24.25 -21.26
N VAL A 291 -9.80 -24.56 -20.44
CA VAL A 291 -9.56 -25.93 -19.93
C VAL A 291 -10.62 -26.37 -18.91
N LEU A 292 -11.21 -25.41 -18.18
CA LEU A 292 -12.27 -25.71 -17.19
C LEU A 292 -13.67 -25.78 -17.81
N LEU A 293 -13.79 -25.63 -19.14
CA LEU A 293 -15.05 -25.69 -19.84
C LEU A 293 -15.68 -27.09 -19.74
N GLN A 294 -17.00 -27.10 -19.58
CA GLN A 294 -17.80 -28.32 -19.47
C GLN A 294 -18.79 -28.34 -20.63
N TRP A 295 -19.13 -29.54 -21.11
CA TRP A 295 -20.08 -29.73 -22.21
C TRP A 295 -21.43 -29.05 -21.95
N GLN A 296 -21.94 -29.10 -20.73
CA GLN A 296 -23.19 -28.41 -20.33
C GLN A 296 -23.17 -26.89 -20.52
N ASN A 297 -21.98 -26.29 -20.67
CA ASN A 297 -21.80 -24.86 -20.89
C ASN A 297 -21.61 -24.51 -22.37
N ILE A 298 -21.74 -25.48 -23.28
CA ILE A 298 -21.60 -25.29 -24.72
C ILE A 298 -22.95 -25.56 -25.37
N ASP A 299 -23.57 -24.52 -25.89
CA ASP A 299 -24.79 -24.60 -26.66
C ASP A 299 -24.44 -24.46 -28.15
N LEU A 300 -24.21 -25.60 -28.79
CA LEU A 300 -23.85 -25.67 -30.21
C LEU A 300 -24.99 -25.21 -31.14
N PRO A 301 -26.27 -25.58 -30.91
CA PRO A 301 -27.40 -25.08 -31.69
C PRO A 301 -27.49 -23.54 -31.69
N HIS A 302 -27.33 -22.91 -30.52
CA HIS A 302 -27.40 -21.45 -30.40
C HIS A 302 -26.04 -20.75 -30.56
N ARG A 303 -24.97 -21.51 -30.84
CA ARG A 303 -23.58 -21.04 -31.02
C ARG A 303 -23.09 -20.17 -29.86
N ARG A 304 -23.34 -20.63 -28.63
CA ARG A 304 -22.99 -19.91 -27.40
C ARG A 304 -22.13 -20.78 -26.49
N ILE A 305 -21.07 -20.18 -25.94
CA ILE A 305 -20.32 -20.77 -24.83
C ILE A 305 -20.53 -19.92 -23.58
N TYR A 306 -20.86 -20.57 -22.47
CA TYR A 306 -21.07 -19.97 -21.17
C TYR A 306 -19.82 -20.14 -20.32
N VAL A 307 -19.03 -19.07 -20.17
CA VAL A 307 -17.78 -19.12 -19.38
C VAL A 307 -17.97 -18.37 -18.07
N LYS A 308 -17.59 -19.01 -16.95
CA LYS A 308 -17.39 -18.34 -15.67
C LYS A 308 -15.91 -18.05 -15.50
N GLN A 309 -15.51 -16.80 -15.67
CA GLN A 309 -14.10 -16.42 -15.57
C GLN A 309 -13.57 -16.58 -14.16
N PHE A 310 -12.47 -17.33 -14.00
CA PHE A 310 -11.89 -17.64 -12.69
C PHE A 310 -11.33 -16.39 -11.97
N ASN A 311 -10.77 -15.43 -12.70
CA ASN A 311 -10.07 -14.27 -12.14
C ASN A 311 -10.96 -13.04 -11.92
N LEU A 312 -12.23 -13.07 -12.34
CA LEU A 312 -13.11 -11.91 -12.19
C LEU A 312 -13.90 -12.05 -10.88
N ARG A 313 -13.72 -11.08 -9.97
CA ARG A 313 -14.53 -10.96 -8.74
C ARG A 313 -16.04 -10.84 -9.01
N ARG A 314 -16.45 -10.54 -10.25
CA ARG A 314 -17.83 -10.60 -10.71
C ARG A 314 -18.11 -11.98 -11.29
N SER A 315 -18.87 -12.79 -10.55
CA SER A 315 -19.41 -14.07 -11.00
C SER A 315 -20.55 -13.89 -12.00
N GLY A 316 -20.30 -13.18 -13.10
CA GLY A 316 -21.21 -13.11 -14.24
C GLY A 316 -20.91 -14.24 -15.21
N LYS A 317 -21.93 -14.96 -15.69
CA LYS A 317 -21.79 -15.80 -16.88
C LYS A 317 -21.55 -14.84 -18.05
N ILE A 318 -20.37 -14.86 -18.64
CA ILE A 318 -20.11 -14.07 -19.85
C ILE A 318 -20.60 -14.90 -21.03
N HIS A 319 -21.52 -14.34 -21.80
CA HIS A 319 -21.94 -14.89 -23.07
C HIS A 319 -20.94 -14.42 -24.12
N THR A 320 -20.06 -15.31 -24.56
CA THR A 320 -19.30 -15.06 -25.77
C THR A 320 -20.07 -15.72 -26.90
N GLY A 321 -20.72 -14.89 -27.72
CA GLY A 321 -21.29 -15.36 -28.98
C GLY A 321 -20.14 -15.83 -29.85
N ILE A 322 -20.21 -17.05 -30.34
CA ILE A 322 -19.18 -17.58 -31.21
C ILE A 322 -19.50 -17.07 -32.62
N GLY A 323 -19.15 -15.81 -32.88
CA GLY A 323 -19.28 -15.19 -34.19
C GLY A 323 -18.58 -16.05 -35.23
N GLN A 324 -19.28 -16.32 -36.35
CA GLN A 324 -18.83 -17.19 -37.44
C GLN A 324 -17.99 -18.41 -36.99
N LEU A 325 -18.58 -19.30 -36.20
CA LEU A 325 -18.22 -20.72 -36.30
C LEU A 325 -18.63 -21.23 -37.68
N ALA A 326 -17.81 -20.95 -38.69
CA ALA A 326 -17.98 -21.50 -40.02
C ALA A 326 -17.55 -22.97 -40.00
N GLY A 327 -18.38 -23.85 -39.43
CA GLY A 327 -18.36 -25.33 -39.58
C GLY A 327 -17.13 -26.10 -39.07
N GLY A 328 -15.96 -25.49 -38.90
CA GLY A 328 -14.70 -26.17 -38.56
C GLY A 328 -14.62 -26.59 -37.09
N LEU A 329 -14.86 -25.65 -36.17
CA LEU A 329 -14.80 -25.94 -34.74
C LEU A 329 -15.98 -26.81 -34.29
N GLN A 330 -17.17 -26.69 -34.88
CA GLN A 330 -18.31 -27.57 -34.55
C GLN A 330 -18.01 -29.03 -34.89
N ARG A 331 -17.36 -29.30 -36.03
CA ARG A 331 -16.91 -30.65 -36.41
C ARG A 331 -15.83 -31.21 -35.49
N GLN A 332 -14.88 -30.36 -35.09
CA GLN A 332 -13.79 -30.77 -34.17
C GLN A 332 -14.26 -30.97 -32.73
N VAL A 333 -15.29 -30.25 -32.31
CA VAL A 333 -15.89 -30.40 -30.99
C VAL A 333 -16.77 -31.66 -30.98
N HIS A 334 -17.62 -31.89 -31.98
CA HIS A 334 -18.40 -33.14 -32.09
C HIS A 334 -17.53 -34.40 -32.15
N SER A 335 -16.35 -34.35 -32.78
CA SER A 335 -15.46 -35.54 -32.84
C SER A 335 -14.87 -35.96 -31.49
N VAL A 336 -15.04 -35.16 -30.44
CA VAL A 336 -14.54 -35.43 -29.08
C VAL A 336 -15.71 -35.48 -28.07
N GLU A 337 -16.95 -35.45 -28.56
CA GLU A 337 -18.12 -35.64 -27.71
C GLU A 337 -18.12 -37.10 -27.17
N PRO A 338 -18.16 -37.29 -25.84
CA PRO A 338 -18.16 -38.63 -25.28
C PRO A 338 -19.45 -39.36 -25.65
N GLU A 339 -19.34 -40.57 -26.21
CA GLU A 339 -20.50 -41.42 -26.45
C GLU A 339 -21.22 -41.72 -25.12
N GLY A 340 -22.41 -41.16 -24.97
CA GLY A 340 -23.28 -41.38 -23.82
C GLY A 340 -23.11 -40.37 -22.69
N GLY A 341 -23.61 -39.14 -22.87
CA GLY A 341 -24.27 -38.29 -21.86
C GLY A 341 -23.61 -38.02 -20.50
N ALA A 342 -22.40 -38.50 -20.25
CA ALA A 342 -21.72 -38.39 -18.98
C ALA A 342 -21.02 -37.03 -18.90
N VAL A 343 -21.15 -36.36 -17.75
CA VAL A 343 -20.52 -35.07 -17.45
C VAL A 343 -19.00 -35.25 -17.35
N GLN A 344 -18.33 -35.35 -18.50
CA GLN A 344 -16.88 -35.36 -18.56
C GLN A 344 -16.38 -33.94 -18.89
N ARG A 345 -15.47 -33.42 -18.07
CA ARG A 345 -14.72 -32.19 -18.40
C ARG A 345 -13.81 -32.50 -19.58
N ILE A 346 -13.54 -31.53 -20.45
CA ILE A 346 -12.48 -31.63 -21.45
C ILE A 346 -11.13 -31.75 -20.69
N SER A 347 -10.72 -32.98 -20.37
CA SER A 347 -9.60 -33.23 -19.46
C SER A 347 -8.29 -33.34 -20.23
N ALA A 348 -7.62 -32.21 -20.43
CA ALA A 348 -6.31 -32.17 -21.08
C ALA A 348 -5.13 -32.55 -20.14
N PHE A 349 -5.35 -32.80 -18.84
CA PHE A 349 -4.26 -33.01 -17.86
C PHE A 349 -4.50 -34.19 -16.90
N PRO A 350 -3.44 -34.92 -16.49
CA PRO A 350 -3.52 -36.02 -15.52
C PRO A 350 -4.09 -35.57 -14.17
N SER A 351 -4.72 -36.53 -13.48
CA SER A 351 -5.43 -36.41 -12.20
C SER A 351 -4.61 -35.95 -10.98
N GLU A 352 -3.35 -35.57 -11.14
CA GLU A 352 -2.48 -35.17 -10.02
C GLU A 352 -2.68 -33.71 -9.59
N ILE A 353 -3.21 -32.84 -10.45
CA ILE A 353 -3.66 -31.48 -10.07
C ILE A 353 -4.99 -31.53 -9.27
N ARG A 354 -5.60 -32.72 -9.15
CA ARG A 354 -6.91 -32.90 -8.50
C ARG A 354 -6.83 -32.84 -6.96
N ARG A 355 -5.66 -33.07 -6.35
CA ARG A 355 -5.50 -33.17 -4.88
C ARG A 355 -5.51 -31.83 -4.12
N GLU A 356 -5.31 -30.68 -4.76
CA GLU A 356 -5.36 -29.39 -4.06
C GLU A 356 -6.74 -28.72 -4.06
N SER A 357 -7.73 -29.30 -4.73
CA SER A 357 -9.01 -28.64 -5.02
C SER A 357 -10.20 -29.04 -4.13
N GLY A 358 -9.97 -29.85 -3.09
CA GLY A 358 -11.03 -30.48 -2.29
C GLY A 358 -11.13 -30.08 -0.81
N LYS A 359 -10.69 -28.88 -0.42
CA LYS A 359 -10.97 -28.35 0.93
C LYS A 359 -11.76 -27.05 0.84
N GLU A 360 -13.04 -27.17 0.52
CA GLU A 360 -14.02 -26.19 1.00
C GLU A 360 -13.99 -26.26 2.54
N ARG A 361 -13.60 -25.17 3.21
CA ARG A 361 -13.84 -25.06 4.65
C ARG A 361 -15.34 -24.96 4.88
N PRO A 362 -15.89 -25.63 5.91
CA PRO A 362 -17.28 -25.41 6.30
C PRO A 362 -17.45 -23.94 6.68
N ARG A 363 -18.56 -23.34 6.23
CA ARG A 363 -18.95 -22.00 6.62
C ARG A 363 -19.20 -22.00 8.14
N ALA A 364 -18.48 -21.15 8.84
CA ALA A 364 -18.85 -20.65 10.16
C ALA A 364 -19.22 -19.17 10.00
#